data_AF-A0A542XRF8-F1
#
_entry.id   AF-A0A542XRF8-F1
#
_cell.length_a   1.000
_cell.length_b   1.000
_cell.length_c   1.000
_cell.angle_alpha   90.00
_cell.angle_beta   90.00
_cell.angle_gamma   90.00
#
_symmetry.space_group_name_H-M   'P 1'
#
loop_
_entity.id
_entity.type
_entity.pdbx_description
1 polymer ?
#
loop_
_entity_poly.entity_id
_entity_poly.type
_entity_poly.pdbx_seq_one_letter_code
_entity_poly.pdbx_strand_id
1 'polypeptide(L)'
;MRLAELDRRNVTRAQIQNTDEYQKLCQSNGEGHVLTACILFLRGDFRSLDDALAQAKLQMEVAHTAGRELVRRPATMKWVPSGPVAEMGIPTNNSFVNLIAGSGDVNLRDGSAAMNCWEAVIVAAILNGSIVNPDKLRSLYDDSPRGFTTTLVQRLRTQAHSYNQGRLLSRPVMGDVVMFSKLDHVVLATGKHTVGPTPPGRPDQAAGTHVISFWPAPEHRDFGPGTVATVNEFTVEGICTWMEEKRMHGEVTFGCPDWGALK
;
A
#
# COMPACT_ATOMS: atom_id res chain seq x y z
N MET A 1 7.45 -23.55 21.63
CA MET A 1 7.94 -22.18 21.97
C MET A 1 6.85 -21.23 21.56
N ARG A 2 6.41 -20.32 22.43
CA ARG A 2 5.25 -19.48 22.10
C ARG A 2 5.64 -18.22 21.34
N LEU A 3 4.77 -17.79 20.43
CA LEU A 3 4.95 -16.58 19.63
C LEU A 3 5.12 -15.33 20.51
N ALA A 4 4.33 -15.22 21.59
CA ALA A 4 4.39 -14.09 22.51
C ALA A 4 5.70 -14.00 23.31
N GLU A 5 6.50 -15.06 23.33
CA GLU A 5 7.77 -15.15 24.07
C GLU A 5 8.98 -14.70 23.22
N LEU A 6 8.80 -14.45 21.92
CA LEU A 6 9.88 -14.02 21.04
C LEU A 6 10.36 -12.60 21.38
N ASP A 7 11.68 -12.39 21.36
CA ASP A 7 12.27 -11.05 21.42
C ASP A 7 11.92 -10.26 20.16
N ARG A 8 10.94 -9.36 20.29
CA ARG A 8 10.45 -8.50 19.21
C ARG A 8 11.53 -7.63 18.57
N ARG A 9 12.65 -7.37 19.25
CA ARG A 9 13.73 -6.52 18.73
C ARG A 9 14.52 -7.20 17.63
N ASN A 10 14.67 -8.53 17.71
CA ASN A 10 15.57 -9.32 16.85
C ASN A 10 14.90 -10.55 16.23
N VAL A 11 13.57 -10.61 16.26
CA VAL A 11 12.82 -11.75 15.73
C VAL A 11 13.07 -11.96 14.24
N THR A 12 13.30 -13.22 13.87
CA THR A 12 13.50 -13.68 12.49
C THR A 12 12.29 -14.49 12.01
N ARG A 13 12.17 -14.64 10.68
CA ARG A 13 11.12 -15.49 10.07
C ARG A 13 11.21 -16.94 10.58
N ALA A 14 12.42 -17.50 10.65
CA ALA A 14 12.65 -18.86 11.13
C ALA A 14 12.19 -19.05 12.58
N GLN A 15 12.43 -18.07 13.45
CA GLN A 15 11.94 -18.13 14.84
C GLN A 15 10.41 -18.13 14.90
N ILE A 16 9.72 -17.30 14.10
CA ILE A 16 8.25 -17.31 14.01
C ILE A 16 7.75 -18.67 13.53
N GLN A 17 8.37 -19.23 12.48
CA GLN A 17 7.96 -20.50 11.87
C GLN A 17 8.14 -21.71 12.82
N ASN A 18 9.03 -21.59 13.80
CA ASN A 18 9.26 -22.59 14.83
C ASN A 18 8.33 -22.46 16.05
N THR A 19 7.37 -21.54 16.04
CA THR A 19 6.39 -21.39 17.13
C THR A 19 5.22 -22.35 16.99
N ASP A 20 4.66 -22.75 18.12
CA ASP A 20 3.55 -23.71 18.18
C ASP A 20 2.29 -23.09 17.51
N GLU A 21 2.07 -21.78 17.70
CA GLU A 21 0.96 -21.04 17.11
C GLU A 21 1.06 -20.98 15.59
N TYR A 22 2.25 -20.70 15.03
CA TYR A 22 2.46 -20.71 13.59
C TYR A 22 2.16 -22.08 13.00
N GLN A 23 2.75 -23.14 13.56
CA GLN A 23 2.58 -24.51 13.07
C GLN A 23 1.12 -24.96 13.12
N LYS A 24 0.41 -24.63 14.20
CA LYS A 24 -1.02 -24.95 14.36
C LYS A 24 -1.88 -24.22 13.34
N LEU A 25 -1.68 -22.91 13.15
CA LEU A 25 -2.49 -22.12 12.20
C LEU A 25 -2.25 -22.54 10.74
N CYS A 26 -1.04 -22.97 10.39
CA CYS A 26 -0.71 -23.49 9.06
C CYS A 26 -1.45 -24.78 8.69
N GLN A 27 -2.02 -25.51 9.64
CA GLN A 27 -2.81 -26.72 9.34
C GLN A 27 -4.12 -26.40 8.58
N SER A 28 -4.64 -25.19 8.72
CA SER A 28 -5.92 -24.76 8.13
C SER A 28 -5.81 -23.48 7.30
N ASN A 29 -4.61 -22.91 7.17
CA ASN A 29 -4.37 -21.65 6.46
C ASN A 29 -3.07 -21.71 5.66
N GLY A 30 -2.98 -20.93 4.58
CA GLY A 30 -1.74 -20.81 3.81
C GLY A 30 -0.61 -20.15 4.62
N GLU A 31 0.60 -20.70 4.54
CA GLU A 31 1.77 -20.26 5.30
C GLU A 31 2.06 -18.76 5.20
N GLY A 32 1.90 -18.17 4.01
CA GLY A 32 2.10 -16.74 3.80
C GLY A 32 1.13 -15.87 4.62
N HIS A 33 -0.13 -16.28 4.73
CA HIS A 33 -1.12 -15.58 5.55
C HIS A 33 -0.78 -15.70 7.04
N VAL A 34 -0.37 -16.88 7.49
CA VAL A 34 -0.01 -17.10 8.89
C VAL A 34 1.24 -16.32 9.27
N LEU A 35 2.29 -16.34 8.42
CA LEU A 35 3.50 -15.55 8.66
C LEU A 35 3.20 -14.06 8.75
N THR A 36 2.37 -13.54 7.84
CA THR A 36 1.94 -12.13 7.85
C THR A 36 1.17 -11.82 9.14
N ALA A 37 0.20 -12.65 9.51
CA ALA A 37 -0.56 -12.50 10.75
C ALA A 37 0.32 -12.48 12.00
N CYS A 38 1.30 -13.39 12.09
CA CYS A 38 2.25 -13.41 13.19
C CYS A 38 3.09 -12.12 13.25
N ILE A 39 3.52 -11.59 12.11
CA ILE A 39 4.27 -10.32 12.06
C ILE A 39 3.40 -9.16 12.54
N LEU A 40 2.17 -9.05 12.05
CA LEU A 40 1.20 -8.01 12.46
C LEU A 40 0.92 -8.08 13.97
N PHE A 41 0.73 -9.29 14.51
CA PHE A 41 0.56 -9.49 15.96
C PHE A 41 1.80 -9.08 16.77
N LEU A 42 3.00 -9.50 16.35
CA LEU A 42 4.25 -9.16 17.04
C LEU A 42 4.57 -7.67 17.01
N ARG A 43 4.18 -6.98 15.93
CA ARG A 43 4.24 -5.52 15.82
C ARG A 43 3.31 -4.79 16.77
N GLY A 44 2.26 -5.44 17.24
CA GLY A 44 1.20 -4.85 18.05
C GLY A 44 0.08 -4.21 17.23
N ASP A 45 -0.02 -4.52 15.93
CA ASP A 45 -1.13 -4.03 15.08
C ASP A 45 -2.47 -4.61 15.54
N PHE A 46 -2.45 -5.82 16.10
CA PHE A 46 -3.62 -6.54 16.57
C PHE A 46 -3.40 -7.14 17.95
N ARG A 47 -4.49 -7.21 18.73
CA ARG A 47 -4.49 -7.81 20.07
C ARG A 47 -4.62 -9.34 20.03
N SER A 48 -5.16 -9.89 18.94
CA SER A 48 -5.35 -11.33 18.76
C SER A 48 -4.73 -11.78 17.44
N LEU A 49 -4.30 -13.05 17.40
CA LEU A 49 -3.83 -13.68 16.16
C LEU A 49 -4.96 -13.92 15.16
N ASP A 50 -6.18 -14.13 15.63
CA ASP A 50 -7.34 -14.37 14.77
C ASP A 50 -7.70 -13.12 13.97
N ASP A 51 -7.71 -11.94 14.62
CA ASP A 51 -7.92 -10.66 13.94
C ASP A 51 -6.78 -10.36 12.96
N ALA A 52 -5.53 -10.59 13.39
CA ALA A 52 -4.36 -10.43 12.53
C ALA A 52 -4.41 -11.34 11.29
N LEU A 53 -4.93 -12.57 11.44
CA LEU A 53 -5.08 -13.53 10.34
C LEU A 53 -6.21 -13.16 9.40
N ALA A 54 -7.35 -12.72 9.92
CA ALA A 54 -8.44 -12.19 9.11
C ALA A 54 -7.95 -11.02 8.25
N GLN A 55 -7.24 -10.07 8.87
CA GLN A 55 -6.67 -8.92 8.19
C GLN A 55 -5.58 -9.31 7.18
N ALA A 56 -4.66 -10.22 7.55
CA ALA A 56 -3.60 -10.69 6.66
C ALA A 56 -4.16 -11.22 5.34
N LYS A 57 -5.24 -12.00 5.39
CA LYS A 57 -5.94 -12.50 4.20
C LYS A 57 -6.47 -11.35 3.33
N LEU A 58 -7.10 -10.35 3.94
CA LEU A 58 -7.66 -9.21 3.21
C LEU A 58 -6.57 -8.38 2.54
N GLN A 59 -5.56 -7.94 3.30
CA GLN A 59 -4.54 -7.05 2.76
C GLN A 59 -3.67 -7.73 1.70
N MET A 60 -3.37 -9.02 1.87
CA MET A 60 -2.60 -9.78 0.89
C MET A 60 -3.40 -9.93 -0.41
N GLU A 61 -4.71 -10.15 -0.32
CA GLU A 61 -5.55 -10.25 -1.50
C GLU A 61 -5.66 -8.90 -2.25
N VAL A 62 -5.75 -7.76 -1.55
CA VAL A 62 -5.65 -6.43 -2.20
C VAL A 62 -4.32 -6.28 -2.95
N ALA A 63 -3.19 -6.61 -2.31
CA ALA A 63 -1.87 -6.51 -2.93
C ALA A 63 -1.68 -7.47 -4.11
N HIS A 64 -2.25 -8.67 -4.03
CA HIS A 64 -2.27 -9.61 -5.15
C HIS A 64 -3.11 -9.08 -6.31
N THR A 65 -4.30 -8.53 -6.05
CA THR A 65 -5.10 -7.87 -7.09
C THR A 65 -4.37 -6.68 -7.70
N ALA A 66 -3.71 -5.83 -6.90
CA ALA A 66 -2.89 -4.74 -7.42
C ALA A 66 -1.80 -5.25 -8.37
N GLY A 67 -1.07 -6.30 -7.97
CA GLY A 67 -0.04 -6.90 -8.81
C GLY A 67 -0.60 -7.50 -10.12
N ARG A 68 -1.76 -8.18 -10.06
CA ARG A 68 -2.39 -8.79 -11.24
C ARG A 68 -3.00 -7.75 -12.19
N GLU A 69 -3.81 -6.85 -11.64
CA GLU A 69 -4.65 -5.95 -12.41
C GLU A 69 -4.00 -4.59 -12.68
N LEU A 70 -3.08 -4.10 -11.85
CA LEU A 70 -2.46 -2.78 -12.08
C LEU A 70 -1.03 -2.88 -12.62
N VAL A 71 -0.29 -3.94 -12.28
CA VAL A 71 1.10 -4.11 -12.73
C VAL A 71 1.20 -5.05 -13.94
N ARG A 72 0.80 -6.32 -13.81
CA ARG A 72 0.93 -7.32 -14.90
C ARG A 72 0.08 -6.99 -16.12
N ARG A 73 -1.09 -6.41 -15.88
CA ARG A 73 -1.84 -5.64 -16.86
C ARG A 73 -1.48 -4.20 -16.52
N PRO A 74 -0.57 -3.54 -17.24
CA PRO A 74 -0.10 -2.23 -16.80
C PRO A 74 -1.25 -1.24 -16.80
N ALA A 75 -1.50 -0.62 -15.66
CA ALA A 75 -2.43 0.48 -15.56
C ALA A 75 -1.69 1.77 -15.84
N THR A 76 -2.22 2.56 -16.77
CA THR A 76 -1.67 3.85 -17.17
C THR A 76 -2.69 4.91 -16.77
N MET A 77 -2.31 5.79 -15.86
CA MET A 77 -3.21 6.80 -15.29
C MET A 77 -2.51 8.15 -15.23
N LYS A 78 -3.30 9.22 -15.26
CA LYS A 78 -2.90 10.60 -15.03
C LYS A 78 -2.87 10.89 -13.53
N TRP A 79 -1.74 11.34 -13.02
CA TRP A 79 -1.61 11.66 -11.61
C TRP A 79 -2.28 12.99 -11.26
N VAL A 80 -2.97 13.02 -10.12
CA VAL A 80 -3.43 14.24 -9.47
C VAL A 80 -2.98 14.27 -7.99
N PRO A 81 -2.72 15.46 -7.42
CA PRO A 81 -2.34 15.58 -6.01
C PRO A 81 -3.33 14.93 -5.04
N SER A 82 -2.80 14.28 -3.99
CA SER A 82 -3.59 13.86 -2.83
C SER A 82 -4.04 15.10 -2.03
N GLY A 83 -5.33 15.24 -1.73
CA GLY A 83 -5.84 16.34 -0.89
C GLY A 83 -7.27 16.77 -1.26
N PRO A 84 -7.84 17.79 -0.59
CA PRO A 84 -9.10 18.41 -1.01
C PRO A 84 -8.85 19.12 -2.34
N VAL A 85 -8.99 18.38 -3.44
CA VAL A 85 -8.73 18.82 -4.82
C VAL A 85 -9.52 20.11 -5.17
N ALA A 86 -10.61 20.39 -4.44
CA ALA A 86 -11.38 21.62 -4.50
C ALA A 86 -10.61 22.90 -4.07
N GLU A 87 -9.65 22.80 -3.14
CA GLU A 87 -8.86 23.96 -2.67
C GLU A 87 -7.79 24.39 -3.67
N MET A 88 -7.41 23.50 -4.59
CA MET A 88 -6.44 23.79 -5.66
C MET A 88 -7.10 24.27 -6.96
N GLY A 89 -8.43 24.47 -6.97
CA GLY A 89 -9.17 24.92 -8.17
C GLY A 89 -9.19 23.91 -9.32
N ILE A 90 -8.84 22.65 -9.06
CA ILE A 90 -8.87 21.57 -10.04
C ILE A 90 -10.24 20.88 -9.89
N PRO A 91 -11.09 20.85 -10.93
CA PRO A 91 -12.35 20.12 -10.86
C PRO A 91 -12.08 18.63 -10.62
N THR A 92 -12.68 18.04 -9.58
CA THR A 92 -12.66 16.59 -9.34
C THR A 92 -13.58 15.87 -10.33
N ASN A 93 -13.21 15.86 -11.60
CA ASN A 93 -13.71 14.89 -12.58
C ASN A 93 -12.85 13.60 -12.56
N ASN A 94 -12.30 13.30 -11.39
CA ASN A 94 -11.33 12.24 -11.17
C ASN A 94 -12.02 10.88 -11.39
N SER A 95 -11.37 10.01 -12.14
CA SER A 95 -11.92 8.74 -12.59
C SER A 95 -12.26 7.79 -11.45
N PHE A 96 -11.71 8.01 -10.25
CA PHE A 96 -12.12 7.31 -9.05
C PHE A 96 -13.58 7.53 -8.68
N VAL A 97 -14.09 8.77 -8.83
CA VAL A 97 -15.49 9.12 -8.51
C VAL A 97 -16.44 8.36 -9.43
N ASN A 98 -16.11 8.31 -10.73
CA ASN A 98 -16.88 7.56 -11.72
C ASN A 98 -16.90 6.05 -11.40
N LEU A 99 -15.77 5.49 -10.94
CA LEU A 99 -15.70 4.09 -10.51
C LEU A 99 -16.63 3.79 -9.33
N ILE A 100 -16.63 4.63 -8.27
CA ILE A 100 -17.47 4.38 -7.09
C ILE A 100 -18.96 4.72 -7.32
N ALA A 101 -19.24 5.67 -8.21
CA ALA A 101 -20.60 6.02 -8.62
C ALA A 101 -21.23 4.99 -9.56
N GLY A 102 -20.42 4.09 -10.15
CA GLY A 102 -20.87 3.16 -11.19
C GLY A 102 -21.33 3.89 -12.46
N SER A 103 -20.86 5.12 -12.66
CA SER A 103 -21.26 5.99 -13.75
C SER A 103 -20.09 6.23 -14.70
N GLY A 104 -20.20 5.69 -15.92
CA GLY A 104 -19.20 5.84 -16.98
C GLY A 104 -18.11 4.77 -16.94
N ASP A 105 -17.61 4.43 -18.14
CA ASP A 105 -16.51 3.47 -18.29
C ASP A 105 -15.19 4.16 -17.93
N VAL A 106 -14.52 3.65 -16.88
CA VAL A 106 -13.18 4.11 -16.50
C VAL A 106 -12.14 3.17 -17.08
N ASN A 107 -11.38 3.66 -18.06
CA ASN A 107 -10.31 2.90 -18.66
C ASN A 107 -8.98 3.17 -17.94
N LEU A 108 -8.49 2.18 -17.20
CA LEU A 108 -7.21 2.26 -16.49
C LEU A 108 -5.99 2.05 -17.41
N ARG A 109 -6.16 1.94 -18.73
CA ARG A 109 -5.09 1.46 -19.65
C ARG A 109 -4.60 2.47 -20.67
N ASP A 110 -5.44 3.44 -21.02
CA ASP A 110 -5.15 4.41 -22.08
C ASP A 110 -4.60 5.75 -21.56
N GLY A 111 -4.39 5.86 -20.24
CA GLY A 111 -3.93 7.11 -19.61
C GLY A 111 -5.03 8.16 -19.44
N SER A 112 -6.30 7.83 -19.78
CA SER A 112 -7.44 8.74 -19.57
C SER A 112 -7.86 8.83 -18.10
N ALA A 113 -7.69 7.72 -17.36
CA ALA A 113 -8.02 7.68 -15.94
C ALA A 113 -7.14 8.65 -15.15
N ALA A 114 -7.73 9.60 -14.43
CA ALA A 114 -7.00 10.51 -13.53
C ALA A 114 -7.25 10.12 -12.09
N MET A 115 -6.20 9.96 -11.24
CA MET A 115 -6.30 9.53 -9.84
C MET A 115 -5.13 10.04 -8.98
N ASN A 116 -5.36 10.15 -7.67
CA ASN A 116 -4.30 10.30 -6.66
C ASN A 116 -3.80 8.93 -6.17
N CYS A 117 -2.76 8.95 -5.35
CA CYS A 117 -2.07 7.73 -4.91
C CYS A 117 -2.91 6.87 -3.96
N TRP A 118 -3.75 7.49 -3.13
CA TRP A 118 -4.70 6.78 -2.27
C TRP A 118 -5.81 6.10 -3.07
N GLU A 119 -6.36 6.81 -4.06
CA GLU A 119 -7.39 6.27 -4.96
C GLU A 119 -6.84 5.09 -5.76
N ALA A 120 -5.61 5.17 -6.27
CA ALA A 120 -4.97 4.05 -6.97
C ALA A 120 -4.82 2.80 -6.07
N VAL A 121 -4.47 2.97 -4.79
CA VAL A 121 -4.41 1.88 -3.82
C VAL A 121 -5.80 1.27 -3.58
N ILE A 122 -6.85 2.08 -3.52
CA ILE A 122 -8.22 1.62 -3.28
C ILE A 122 -8.84 0.98 -4.52
N VAL A 123 -8.46 1.43 -5.72
CA VAL A 123 -8.86 0.78 -6.97
C VAL A 123 -8.46 -0.69 -6.98
N ALA A 124 -7.28 -1.06 -6.45
CA ALA A 124 -6.93 -2.46 -6.31
C ALA A 124 -7.92 -3.25 -5.42
N ALA A 125 -8.42 -2.62 -4.35
CA ALA A 125 -9.42 -3.22 -3.47
C ALA A 125 -10.82 -3.29 -4.11
N ILE A 126 -11.21 -2.27 -4.90
CA ILE A 126 -12.44 -2.27 -5.72
C ILE A 126 -12.40 -3.38 -6.76
N LEU A 127 -11.28 -3.52 -7.49
CA LEU A 127 -11.10 -4.56 -8.52
C LEU A 127 -11.13 -5.98 -7.94
N ASN A 128 -10.89 -6.15 -6.64
CA ASN A 128 -11.07 -7.44 -5.98
C ASN A 128 -12.55 -7.82 -5.80
N GLY A 129 -13.46 -6.83 -5.79
CA GLY A 129 -14.92 -7.04 -5.70
C GLY A 129 -15.45 -7.58 -4.36
N SER A 130 -14.58 -8.09 -3.48
CA SER A 130 -14.96 -8.75 -2.21
C SER A 130 -14.49 -8.01 -0.95
N ILE A 131 -13.70 -6.94 -1.12
CA ILE A 131 -13.03 -6.23 -0.02
C ILE A 131 -13.63 -4.86 0.22
N VAL A 132 -14.29 -4.30 -0.78
CA VAL A 132 -14.87 -2.96 -0.74
C VAL A 132 -16.34 -3.05 -1.09
N ASN A 133 -17.19 -2.47 -0.26
CA ASN A 133 -18.58 -2.21 -0.55
C ASN A 133 -18.69 -0.86 -1.30
N PRO A 134 -19.06 -0.86 -2.61
CA PRO A 134 -19.15 0.35 -3.40
C PRO A 134 -20.12 1.39 -2.83
N ASP A 135 -21.24 0.95 -2.24
CA ASP A 135 -22.24 1.84 -1.64
C ASP A 135 -21.67 2.55 -0.41
N LYS A 136 -20.85 1.84 0.37
CA LYS A 136 -20.19 2.42 1.55
C LYS A 136 -19.12 3.44 1.16
N LEU A 137 -18.32 3.16 0.12
CA LEU A 137 -17.38 4.15 -0.42
C LEU A 137 -18.10 5.37 -1.02
N ARG A 138 -19.24 5.14 -1.69
CA ARG A 138 -20.05 6.22 -2.24
C ARG A 138 -20.64 7.09 -1.14
N SER A 139 -21.25 6.50 -0.12
CA SER A 139 -21.74 7.25 1.06
C SER A 139 -20.62 8.07 1.70
N LEU A 140 -19.42 7.49 1.84
CA LEU A 140 -18.26 8.22 2.37
C LEU A 140 -17.86 9.42 1.52
N TYR A 141 -17.95 9.27 0.21
CA TYR A 141 -17.68 10.33 -0.75
C TYR A 141 -18.75 11.41 -0.66
N ASP A 142 -20.02 11.04 -0.68
CA ASP A 142 -21.16 11.97 -0.68
C ASP A 142 -21.29 12.75 0.63
N ASP A 143 -20.96 12.13 1.77
CA ASP A 143 -21.00 12.78 3.10
C ASP A 143 -19.92 13.86 3.26
N SER A 144 -18.79 13.72 2.57
CA SER A 144 -17.68 14.68 2.65
C SER A 144 -16.89 14.78 1.33
N PRO A 145 -17.47 15.31 0.23
CA PRO A 145 -16.82 15.26 -1.08
C PRO A 145 -15.48 16.02 -1.10
N ARG A 146 -15.42 17.14 -0.39
CA ARG A 146 -14.20 17.96 -0.28
C ARG A 146 -13.15 17.32 0.62
N GLY A 147 -13.56 16.61 1.67
CA GLY A 147 -12.69 15.98 2.65
C GLY A 147 -12.55 14.47 2.46
N PHE A 148 -12.99 13.92 1.33
CA PHE A 148 -13.14 12.49 1.12
C PHE A 148 -11.82 11.76 1.31
N THR A 149 -10.77 12.21 0.64
CA THR A 149 -9.43 11.64 0.77
C THR A 149 -8.99 11.64 2.22
N THR A 150 -9.11 12.76 2.94
CA THR A 150 -8.75 12.85 4.37
C THR A 150 -9.58 11.90 5.23
N THR A 151 -10.88 11.81 5.01
CA THR A 151 -11.81 10.95 5.75
C THR A 151 -11.51 9.47 5.52
N LEU A 152 -11.22 9.12 4.26
CA LEU A 152 -10.86 7.78 3.83
C LEU A 152 -9.51 7.35 4.39
N VAL A 153 -8.51 8.22 4.34
CA VAL A 153 -7.22 7.99 5.01
C VAL A 153 -7.44 7.78 6.50
N GLN A 154 -8.23 8.63 7.17
CA GLN A 154 -8.50 8.47 8.60
C GLN A 154 -9.17 7.13 8.94
N ARG A 155 -10.06 6.63 8.08
CA ARG A 155 -10.71 5.34 8.28
C ARG A 155 -9.81 4.15 7.99
N LEU A 156 -8.94 4.25 7.00
CA LEU A 156 -8.00 3.19 6.64
C LEU A 156 -6.75 3.20 7.53
N ARG A 157 -6.41 4.34 8.12
CA ARG A 157 -5.18 4.52 8.90
C ARG A 157 -5.26 3.72 10.19
N THR A 158 -4.33 2.80 10.33
CA THR A 158 -4.02 2.15 11.59
C THR A 158 -2.73 2.73 12.19
N GLN A 159 -2.18 2.02 13.18
CA GLN A 159 -0.90 2.33 13.77
C GLN A 159 0.19 2.42 12.68
N ALA A 160 0.87 3.56 12.64
CA ALA A 160 2.01 3.77 11.77
C ALA A 160 3.30 3.36 12.49
N HIS A 161 4.20 2.77 11.73
CA HIS A 161 5.51 2.33 12.19
C HIS A 161 6.60 3.01 11.37
N SER A 162 7.71 3.36 12.02
CA SER A 162 8.89 3.88 11.31
C SER A 162 9.54 2.78 10.48
N TYR A 163 9.84 3.08 9.22
CA TYR A 163 10.54 2.17 8.33
C TYR A 163 12.00 1.98 8.75
N ASN A 164 12.46 0.72 8.79
CA ASN A 164 13.86 0.38 8.94
C ASN A 164 14.16 -0.93 8.20
N GLN A 165 15.09 -0.85 7.24
CA GLN A 165 15.46 -1.96 6.35
C GLN A 165 16.03 -3.19 7.09
N GLY A 166 16.65 -3.00 8.26
CA GLY A 166 17.41 -4.05 8.95
C GLY A 166 16.59 -4.99 9.83
N ARG A 167 15.38 -4.59 10.26
CA ARG A 167 14.58 -5.35 11.24
C ARG A 167 13.30 -5.90 10.62
N LEU A 168 12.98 -7.17 10.91
CA LEU A 168 11.78 -7.81 10.37
C LEU A 168 10.50 -7.03 10.70
N LEU A 169 10.30 -6.66 11.97
CA LEU A 169 9.11 -5.92 12.38
C LEU A 169 9.11 -4.46 11.96
N SER A 170 10.20 -3.94 11.37
CA SER A 170 10.27 -2.56 10.84
C SER A 170 10.23 -2.51 9.31
N ARG A 171 9.95 -3.65 8.64
CA ARG A 171 9.77 -3.74 7.19
C ARG A 171 8.32 -4.08 6.84
N PRO A 172 7.67 -3.36 5.92
CA PRO A 172 6.26 -3.61 5.60
C PRO A 172 6.07 -5.04 5.05
N VAL A 173 4.99 -5.68 5.46
CA VAL A 173 4.53 -6.96 4.93
C VAL A 173 3.59 -6.73 3.75
N MET A 174 3.26 -7.80 3.02
CA MET A 174 2.39 -7.68 1.85
C MET A 174 1.04 -7.07 2.23
N GLY A 175 0.63 -6.02 1.51
CA GLY A 175 -0.61 -5.29 1.76
C GLY A 175 -0.50 -4.13 2.75
N ASP A 176 0.64 -3.94 3.41
CA ASP A 176 0.89 -2.71 4.19
C ASP A 176 0.93 -1.50 3.24
N VAL A 177 0.39 -0.37 3.69
CA VAL A 177 0.54 0.92 3.02
C VAL A 177 1.81 1.58 3.54
N VAL A 178 2.69 1.99 2.63
CA VAL A 178 3.90 2.74 2.95
C VAL A 178 3.68 4.20 2.55
N MET A 179 4.00 5.11 3.47
CA MET A 179 3.77 6.55 3.35
C MET A 179 5.10 7.31 3.37
N PHE A 180 5.21 8.29 2.47
CA PHE A 180 6.36 9.19 2.38
C PHE A 180 5.93 10.60 2.81
N SER A 181 6.27 11.00 4.04
CA SER A 181 5.72 12.18 4.71
C SER A 181 5.90 13.54 4.00
N LYS A 182 6.86 13.67 3.09
CA LYS A 182 7.07 14.91 2.29
C LYS A 182 6.44 14.88 0.91
N LEU A 183 5.98 13.72 0.45
CA LEU A 183 5.45 13.55 -0.90
C LEU A 183 3.92 13.49 -0.94
N ASP A 184 3.23 13.51 0.21
CA ASP A 184 1.80 13.15 0.33
C ASP A 184 1.45 11.91 -0.51
N HIS A 185 2.39 10.96 -0.48
CA HIS A 185 2.44 9.81 -1.37
C HIS A 185 2.34 8.50 -0.60
N VAL A 186 1.58 7.57 -1.17
CA VAL A 186 1.39 6.23 -0.62
C VAL A 186 1.59 5.15 -1.67
N VAL A 187 2.12 4.02 -1.23
CA VAL A 187 2.39 2.84 -2.06
C VAL A 187 1.98 1.59 -1.32
N LEU A 188 1.76 0.50 -2.06
CA LEU A 188 1.33 -0.77 -1.49
C LEU A 188 2.50 -1.75 -1.44
N ALA A 189 2.82 -2.28 -0.26
CA ALA A 189 3.91 -3.23 -0.11
C ALA A 189 3.55 -4.59 -0.73
N THR A 190 4.50 -5.16 -1.46
CA THR A 190 4.38 -6.51 -2.04
C THR A 190 4.78 -7.62 -1.07
N GLY A 191 5.44 -7.27 0.04
CA GLY A 191 6.07 -8.20 0.98
C GLY A 191 7.37 -8.85 0.50
N LYS A 192 7.78 -8.61 -0.75
CA LYS A 192 9.10 -9.03 -1.25
C LYS A 192 10.18 -8.07 -0.77
N HIS A 193 11.37 -8.62 -0.52
CA HIS A 193 12.55 -7.85 -0.17
C HIS A 193 13.76 -8.44 -0.88
N THR A 194 14.51 -7.60 -1.59
CA THR A 194 15.76 -8.00 -2.25
C THR A 194 16.97 -7.45 -1.49
N VAL A 195 18.01 -8.27 -1.39
CA VAL A 195 19.29 -7.89 -0.78
C VAL A 195 20.31 -7.71 -1.89
N GLY A 196 21.11 -6.66 -1.82
CA GLY A 196 22.17 -6.37 -2.79
C GLY A 196 22.48 -4.88 -2.87
N PRO A 197 23.48 -4.48 -3.67
CA PRO A 197 23.72 -3.09 -3.96
C PRO A 197 22.68 -2.54 -4.95
N THR A 198 22.28 -1.29 -4.78
CA THR A 198 21.59 -0.53 -5.84
C THR A 198 22.56 -0.30 -7.00
N PRO A 199 22.21 -0.68 -8.24
CA PRO A 199 23.09 -0.41 -9.37
C PRO A 199 23.25 1.11 -9.58
N PRO A 200 24.47 1.60 -9.90
CA PRO A 200 24.70 3.02 -10.15
C PRO A 200 23.78 3.56 -11.24
N GLY A 201 23.08 4.67 -10.97
CA GLY A 201 22.17 5.29 -11.93
C GLY A 201 20.89 4.50 -12.24
N ARG A 202 20.60 3.41 -11.50
CA ARG A 202 19.36 2.63 -11.60
C ARG A 202 18.63 2.54 -10.25
N PRO A 203 18.19 3.67 -9.67
CA PRO A 203 17.37 3.67 -8.45
C PRO A 203 16.06 2.86 -8.61
N ASP A 204 15.56 2.70 -9.83
CA ASP A 204 14.44 1.79 -10.17
C ASP A 204 14.75 0.31 -9.89
N GLN A 205 16.03 -0.07 -9.86
CA GLN A 205 16.51 -1.42 -9.57
C GLN A 205 17.17 -1.53 -8.20
N ALA A 206 16.95 -0.55 -7.32
CA ALA A 206 17.49 -0.57 -5.97
C ALA A 206 17.06 -1.83 -5.23
N ALA A 207 18.02 -2.50 -4.58
CA ALA A 207 17.70 -3.58 -3.68
C ALA A 207 16.96 -3.02 -2.46
N GLY A 208 15.95 -3.73 -1.98
CA GLY A 208 15.17 -3.23 -0.87
C GLY A 208 13.77 -3.81 -0.79
N THR A 209 12.88 -3.08 -0.13
CA THR A 209 11.51 -3.51 0.09
C THR A 209 10.63 -3.12 -1.09
N HIS A 210 10.05 -4.12 -1.75
CA HIS A 210 9.31 -3.95 -2.99
C HIS A 210 7.90 -3.43 -2.73
N VAL A 211 7.52 -2.41 -3.49
CA VAL A 211 6.24 -1.71 -3.41
C VAL A 211 5.64 -1.56 -4.80
N ILE A 212 4.32 -1.61 -4.89
CA ILE A 212 3.57 -1.23 -6.08
C ILE A 212 3.29 0.26 -5.96
N SER A 213 3.73 1.01 -6.95
CA SER A 213 3.55 2.44 -6.97
C SER A 213 3.02 2.94 -8.30
N PHE A 214 2.16 3.95 -8.20
CA PHE A 214 1.73 4.79 -9.31
C PHE A 214 2.62 6.06 -9.43
N TRP A 215 3.45 6.37 -8.42
CA TRP A 215 4.24 7.61 -8.34
C TRP A 215 5.45 7.50 -7.36
N PRO A 216 6.49 8.36 -7.34
CA PRO A 216 7.37 8.67 -8.45
C PRO A 216 8.21 7.46 -8.87
N ALA A 217 8.10 7.11 -10.15
CA ALA A 217 9.09 6.27 -10.79
C ALA A 217 10.42 7.04 -10.84
N PRO A 218 11.56 6.45 -10.44
CA PRO A 218 12.86 7.11 -10.53
C PRO A 218 13.26 7.51 -11.96
N GLU A 219 12.54 7.01 -12.97
CA GLU A 219 12.75 7.25 -14.40
C GLU A 219 12.27 8.63 -14.88
N HIS A 220 11.33 9.29 -14.18
CA HIS A 220 10.75 10.57 -14.61
C HIS A 220 11.36 11.75 -13.84
N ARG A 221 12.20 12.54 -14.52
CA ARG A 221 12.82 13.74 -13.94
C ARG A 221 11.83 14.87 -13.69
N ASP A 222 10.82 15.03 -14.55
CA ASP A 222 9.84 16.13 -14.49
C ASP A 222 8.43 15.59 -14.26
N PHE A 223 8.20 15.12 -13.03
CA PHE A 223 6.96 14.49 -12.64
C PHE A 223 6.11 15.51 -11.84
N GLY A 224 4.96 15.92 -12.38
CA GLY A 224 4.00 16.80 -11.69
C GLY A 224 2.51 16.48 -11.96
N PRO A 225 1.59 17.34 -11.47
CA PRO A 225 0.16 17.19 -11.71
C PRO A 225 -0.14 17.02 -13.21
N GLY A 226 -0.95 16.02 -13.54
CA GLY A 226 -1.33 15.73 -14.91
C GLY A 226 -0.36 14.84 -15.70
N THR A 227 0.78 14.47 -15.12
CA THR A 227 1.67 13.50 -15.77
C THR A 227 1.01 12.12 -15.84
N VAL A 228 1.07 11.50 -17.01
CA VAL A 228 0.60 10.12 -17.23
C VAL A 228 1.73 9.17 -16.88
N ALA A 229 1.45 8.18 -16.03
CA ALA A 229 2.41 7.20 -15.56
C ALA A 229 1.81 5.80 -15.54
N THR A 230 2.69 4.81 -15.61
CA THR A 230 2.34 3.40 -15.48
C THR A 230 2.55 2.96 -14.04
N VAL A 231 1.57 2.25 -13.47
CA VAL A 231 1.73 1.58 -12.18
C VAL A 231 2.78 0.47 -12.32
N ASN A 232 3.80 0.48 -11.46
CA ASN A 232 4.90 -0.47 -11.54
C ASN A 232 5.41 -0.89 -10.15
N GLU A 233 6.24 -1.94 -10.11
CA GLU A 233 6.98 -2.35 -8.93
C GLU A 233 8.28 -1.51 -8.81
N PHE A 234 8.51 -0.95 -7.62
CA PHE A 234 9.73 -0.24 -7.23
C PHE A 234 10.18 -0.72 -5.85
N THR A 235 11.22 -0.12 -5.30
CA THR A 235 11.56 -0.28 -3.89
C THR A 235 11.42 1.02 -3.11
N VAL A 236 11.15 0.90 -1.81
CA VAL A 236 11.18 2.04 -0.88
C VAL A 236 12.51 2.77 -0.99
N GLU A 237 13.60 2.02 -1.05
CA GLU A 237 14.96 2.51 -1.21
C GLU A 237 15.15 3.30 -2.50
N GLY A 238 14.66 2.79 -3.63
CA GLY A 238 14.72 3.50 -4.91
C GLY A 238 13.97 4.83 -4.90
N ILE A 239 12.79 4.85 -4.28
CA ILE A 239 12.00 6.08 -4.09
C ILE A 239 12.72 7.06 -3.16
N CYS A 240 13.32 6.57 -2.06
CA CYS A 240 14.11 7.41 -1.15
C CYS A 240 15.32 8.04 -1.85
N THR A 241 16.07 7.28 -2.65
CA THR A 241 17.19 7.81 -3.42
C THR A 241 16.73 8.91 -4.39
N TRP A 242 15.62 8.70 -5.10
CA TRP A 242 15.04 9.73 -5.96
C TRP A 242 14.62 10.98 -5.16
N MET A 243 14.03 10.81 -3.97
CA MET A 243 13.68 11.92 -3.08
C MET A 243 14.92 12.71 -2.64
N GLU A 244 16.00 12.02 -2.28
CA GLU A 244 17.27 12.64 -1.91
C GLU A 244 17.88 13.46 -3.06
N GLU A 245 17.88 12.92 -4.28
CA GLU A 245 18.34 13.64 -5.48
C GLU A 245 17.54 14.94 -5.72
N LYS A 246 16.25 14.93 -5.37
CA LYS A 246 15.36 16.09 -5.46
C LYS A 246 15.38 16.98 -4.20
N ARG A 247 16.23 16.68 -3.22
CA ARG A 247 16.33 17.39 -1.93
C ARG A 247 15.02 17.41 -1.13
N MET A 248 14.26 16.32 -1.23
CA MET A 248 12.99 16.11 -0.53
C MET A 248 13.19 15.16 0.66
N HIS A 249 13.72 15.67 1.78
CA HIS A 249 13.96 14.85 2.97
C HIS A 249 12.67 14.58 3.75
N GLY A 250 12.27 13.32 3.87
CA GLY A 250 11.08 12.92 4.61
C GLY A 250 11.25 11.60 5.35
N GLU A 251 10.40 11.40 6.35
CA GLU A 251 10.26 10.11 7.03
C GLU A 251 9.42 9.16 6.19
N VAL A 252 9.84 7.89 6.17
CA VAL A 252 9.06 6.78 5.64
C VAL A 252 8.41 6.04 6.80
N THR A 253 7.10 5.93 6.73
CA THR A 253 6.31 5.14 7.67
C THR A 253 5.50 4.11 6.91
N PHE A 254 5.00 3.10 7.61
CA PHE A 254 4.08 2.15 7.02
C PHE A 254 3.08 1.65 8.06
N GLY A 255 1.98 1.07 7.60
CA GLY A 255 0.96 0.50 8.48
C GLY A 255 0.03 -0.45 7.74
N CYS A 256 -0.66 -1.27 8.51
CA CYS A 256 -1.63 -2.23 8.02
C CYS A 256 -2.99 -1.54 7.82
N PRO A 257 -3.48 -1.25 6.61
CA PRO A 257 -4.75 -0.51 6.45
C PRO A 257 -5.96 -1.31 6.96
N ASP A 258 -6.91 -0.67 7.65
CA ASP A 258 -8.16 -1.32 8.06
C ASP A 258 -9.13 -1.47 6.86
N TRP A 259 -8.91 -2.52 6.08
CA TRP A 259 -9.78 -2.86 4.95
C TRP A 259 -11.19 -3.26 5.39
N GLY A 260 -11.36 -3.73 6.64
CA GLY A 260 -12.67 -4.03 7.21
C GLY A 260 -13.57 -2.79 7.30
N ALA A 261 -12.97 -1.60 7.47
CA ALA A 261 -13.70 -0.34 7.48
C ALA A 261 -14.45 -0.05 6.16
N LEU A 262 -14.04 -0.66 5.04
CA LEU A 262 -14.63 -0.47 3.72
C LEU A 262 -15.60 -1.58 3.29
N LYS A 263 -15.78 -2.64 4.09
CA LYS A 263 -16.78 -3.68 3.86
C LYS A 263 -18.18 -3.27 4.31
#